data_AF-A0AA39SFS4-F1
#
_entry.id   AF-A0AA39SFS4-F1
#
_cell.length_a   1.000
_cell.length_b   1.000
_cell.length_c   1.000
_cell.angle_alpha   90.00
_cell.angle_beta   90.00
_cell.angle_gamma   90.00
#
_symmetry.space_group_name_H-M   'P 1'
#
loop_
_entity.id
_entity.type
_entity.pdbx_description
1 polymer ?
#
loop_
_entity_poly.entity_id
_entity_poly.type
_entity_poly.pdbx_seq_one_letter_code
_entity_poly.pdbx_strand_id
1 'polypeptide(L)'
;MTEVMLDMAEEHFLKRNTISAFKWASLAQQLDPNFGSVNRYVEAYRINLAALIVHRNGECNWYQVLGVEQNLSQSVSCQAITHIFVKLAKMIDPEVHCSAAAPTAFKHINIAWENLGEPDKRCAYHARVGLPPPIFEKPQEIASKKRYRLEELFEIASKKRCRLEKPQKRCQVSHPPENASSQKRRQVKSSSSHPPEIASQKRFQVKSSSSHLLENASQKRCRVKSSTRHVNRHMVIF
;
A
#
# COMPACT_ATOMS: atom_id res chain seq x y z
N MET A 1 3.57 -5.82 -27.34
CA MET A 1 5.00 -6.01 -27.04
C MET A 1 5.23 -6.11 -25.53
N THR A 2 4.71 -5.17 -24.73
CA THR A 2 4.76 -5.21 -23.25
C THR A 2 4.15 -6.48 -22.65
N GLU A 3 3.00 -6.96 -23.15
CA GLU A 3 2.37 -8.21 -22.70
C GLU A 3 3.28 -9.44 -22.89
N VAL A 4 3.90 -9.58 -24.07
CA VAL A 4 4.85 -10.68 -24.36
C VAL A 4 6.02 -10.67 -23.37
N MET A 5 6.50 -9.50 -22.95
CA MET A 5 7.56 -9.42 -21.94
C MET A 5 7.09 -9.85 -20.55
N LEU A 6 5.83 -9.58 -20.19
CA LEU A 6 5.24 -10.03 -18.93
C LEU A 6 5.00 -11.55 -18.93
N ASP A 7 4.58 -12.12 -20.07
CA ASP A 7 4.43 -13.57 -20.22
C ASP A 7 5.77 -14.29 -20.08
N MET A 8 6.83 -13.75 -20.70
CA MET A 8 8.20 -14.25 -20.54
C MET A 8 8.67 -14.12 -19.08
N ALA A 9 8.34 -13.01 -18.40
CA ALA A 9 8.68 -12.84 -16.99
C ALA A 9 8.01 -13.90 -16.11
N GLU A 10 6.73 -14.20 -16.36
CA GLU A 10 5.96 -15.23 -15.65
C GLU A 10 6.55 -16.63 -15.88
N GLU A 11 6.90 -16.97 -17.12
CA GLU A 11 7.55 -18.24 -17.44
C GLU A 11 8.88 -18.40 -16.69
N HIS A 12 9.70 -17.35 -16.65
CA HIS A 12 10.95 -17.34 -15.89
C HIS A 12 10.71 -17.47 -14.38
N PHE A 13 9.66 -16.86 -13.84
CA PHE A 13 9.30 -16.98 -12.43
C PHE A 13 8.90 -18.42 -12.08
N LEU A 14 8.08 -19.06 -12.91
CA LEU A 14 7.68 -20.47 -12.74
C LEU A 14 8.89 -21.42 -12.79
N LYS A 15 9.91 -21.08 -13.59
CA LYS A 15 11.21 -21.77 -13.64
C LYS A 15 12.13 -21.45 -12.45
N ARG A 16 11.63 -20.77 -11.41
CA ARG A 16 12.38 -20.29 -10.23
C ARG A 16 13.51 -19.32 -10.53
N ASN A 17 13.49 -18.70 -11.71
CA ASN A 17 14.45 -17.68 -12.09
C ASN A 17 13.85 -16.27 -11.89
N THR A 18 13.82 -15.85 -10.63
CA THR A 18 13.30 -14.53 -10.20
C THR A 18 14.12 -13.35 -10.74
N ILE A 19 15.42 -13.54 -10.96
CA ILE A 19 16.31 -12.50 -11.50
C ILE A 19 15.91 -12.18 -12.94
N SER A 20 15.75 -13.20 -13.78
CA SER A 20 15.31 -13.02 -15.18
C SER A 20 13.88 -12.48 -15.25
N ALA A 21 12.98 -12.97 -14.39
CA ALA A 21 11.60 -12.47 -14.31
C ALA A 21 11.57 -10.96 -14.02
N PHE A 22 12.35 -10.51 -13.03
CA PHE A 22 12.46 -9.10 -12.70
C PHE A 22 13.02 -8.26 -13.87
N LYS A 23 14.08 -8.74 -14.55
CA LYS A 23 14.65 -8.04 -15.70
C LYS A 23 13.64 -7.83 -16.82
N TRP A 24 12.89 -8.86 -17.19
CA TRP A 24 11.86 -8.76 -18.24
C TRP A 24 10.74 -7.80 -17.84
N ALA A 25 10.29 -7.86 -16.59
CA ALA A 25 9.28 -6.93 -16.09
C ALA A 25 9.79 -5.47 -16.06
N SER A 26 11.06 -5.24 -15.69
CA SER A 26 11.67 -3.91 -15.74
C SER A 26 11.81 -3.38 -17.16
N LEU A 27 12.17 -4.24 -18.12
CA LEU A 27 12.20 -3.86 -19.54
C LEU A 27 10.79 -3.50 -20.04
N ALA A 28 9.77 -4.24 -19.64
CA ALA A 28 8.38 -3.93 -19.95
C ALA A 28 7.97 -2.56 -19.39
N GLN A 29 8.42 -2.23 -18.17
CA GLN A 29 8.15 -0.93 -17.53
C GLN A 29 8.85 0.23 -18.24
N GLN A 30 10.08 0.02 -18.72
CA GLN A 30 10.81 1.03 -19.47
C GLN A 30 10.18 1.29 -20.84
N LEU A 31 9.62 0.25 -21.46
CA LEU A 31 8.96 0.34 -22.75
C LEU A 31 7.61 1.08 -22.65
N ASP A 32 6.80 0.74 -21.64
CA ASP A 32 5.53 1.41 -21.37
C ASP A 32 5.27 1.57 -19.86
N PRO A 33 5.63 2.74 -19.29
CA PRO A 33 5.40 3.03 -17.88
C PRO A 33 3.91 3.14 -17.50
N ASN A 34 3.03 3.42 -18.47
CA ASN A 34 1.60 3.65 -18.24
C ASN A 34 0.75 2.39 -18.37
N PHE A 35 1.36 1.25 -18.73
CA PHE A 35 0.67 -0.03 -18.75
C PHE A 35 0.27 -0.42 -17.33
N GLY A 36 -1.02 -0.31 -17.03
CA GLY A 36 -1.56 -0.27 -15.65
C GLY A 36 -1.23 -1.48 -14.78
N SER A 37 -0.85 -2.62 -15.37
CA SER A 37 -0.45 -3.82 -14.61
C SER A 37 1.07 -3.92 -14.39
N VAL A 38 1.93 -3.36 -15.25
CA VAL A 38 3.39 -3.62 -15.22
C VAL A 38 4.00 -3.28 -13.86
N ASN A 39 3.61 -2.14 -13.27
CA ASN A 39 4.15 -1.72 -11.98
C ASN A 39 3.91 -2.76 -10.87
N ARG A 40 2.74 -3.42 -10.90
CA ARG A 40 2.42 -4.47 -9.92
C ARG A 40 3.30 -5.71 -10.10
N TYR A 41 3.51 -6.14 -11.35
CA TYR A 41 4.42 -7.24 -11.68
C TYR A 41 5.86 -6.94 -11.24
N VAL A 42 6.38 -5.76 -11.59
CA VAL A 42 7.73 -5.33 -11.21
C VAL A 42 7.90 -5.40 -9.71
N GLU A 43 6.94 -4.88 -8.94
CA GLU A 43 7.04 -4.88 -7.49
C GLU A 43 6.95 -6.30 -6.90
N ALA A 44 6.03 -7.14 -7.39
CA ALA A 44 5.92 -8.53 -6.94
C ALA A 44 7.24 -9.30 -7.16
N TYR A 45 7.88 -9.12 -8.31
CA TYR A 45 9.19 -9.72 -8.58
C TYR A 45 10.31 -9.10 -7.74
N ARG A 46 10.30 -7.78 -7.53
CA ARG A 46 11.26 -7.07 -6.67
C ARG A 46 11.25 -7.63 -5.26
N ILE A 47 10.06 -7.84 -4.69
CA ILE A 47 9.89 -8.37 -3.33
C ILE A 47 10.39 -9.81 -3.23
N ASN A 48 10.01 -10.67 -4.18
CA ASN A 48 10.50 -12.05 -4.18
C ASN A 48 12.02 -12.10 -4.35
N LEU A 49 12.59 -11.22 -5.18
CA LEU A 49 14.04 -11.10 -5.34
C LEU A 49 14.71 -10.62 -4.05
N ALA A 50 14.16 -9.61 -3.38
CA ALA A 50 14.67 -9.12 -2.11
C ALA A 50 14.61 -10.18 -1.00
N ALA A 51 13.56 -11.01 -0.99
CA ALA A 51 13.42 -12.11 -0.03
C ALA A 51 14.44 -13.23 -0.23
N LEU A 52 14.92 -13.44 -1.47
CA LEU A 52 15.98 -14.41 -1.77
C LEU A 52 17.37 -13.93 -1.33
N ILE A 53 17.55 -12.63 -1.11
CA ILE A 53 18.81 -12.07 -0.61
C ILE A 53 18.83 -12.23 0.91
N VAL A 54 19.59 -13.23 1.36
CA VAL A 54 19.78 -13.56 2.77
C VAL A 54 21.10 -12.99 3.26
N HIS A 55 21.10 -12.43 4.46
CA HIS A 55 22.32 -11.96 5.14
C HIS A 55 23.18 -13.14 5.60
N ARG A 56 24.42 -12.86 6.01
CA ARG A 56 25.37 -13.89 6.51
C ARG A 56 24.83 -14.68 7.71
N ASN A 57 23.90 -14.10 8.46
CA ASN A 57 23.26 -14.72 9.63
C ASN A 57 22.08 -15.65 9.26
N GLY A 58 21.74 -15.80 7.97
CA GLY A 58 20.60 -16.61 7.54
C GLY A 58 19.26 -15.88 7.59
N GLU A 59 19.23 -14.59 7.97
CA GLU A 59 18.01 -13.78 7.99
C GLU A 59 17.82 -12.97 6.70
N CYS A 60 16.58 -12.88 6.23
CA CYS A 60 16.22 -12.03 5.10
C CYS A 60 16.26 -10.56 5.49
N ASN A 61 16.66 -9.69 4.56
CA ASN A 61 16.62 -8.26 4.78
C ASN A 61 15.20 -7.70 4.64
N TRP A 62 14.45 -7.68 5.74
CA TRP A 62 13.06 -7.21 5.74
C TRP A 62 12.90 -5.75 5.31
N TYR A 63 13.92 -4.91 5.49
CA TYR A 63 13.91 -3.54 4.98
C TYR A 63 13.91 -3.48 3.45
N GLN A 64 14.74 -4.31 2.80
CA GLN A 64 14.80 -4.38 1.34
C GLN A 64 13.50 -4.93 0.74
N VAL A 65 12.86 -5.88 1.42
CA VAL A 65 11.52 -6.38 1.03
C VAL A 65 10.51 -5.24 1.00
N LEU A 66 10.49 -4.38 2.02
CA LEU A 66 9.63 -3.20 2.06
C LEU A 66 10.10 -2.05 1.15
N GLY A 67 11.26 -2.18 0.50
CA GLY A 67 11.83 -1.13 -0.35
C GLY A 67 12.42 0.06 0.42
N VAL A 68 12.78 -0.16 1.68
CA VAL A 68 13.45 0.83 2.54
C VAL A 68 14.96 0.58 2.48
N GLU A 69 15.71 1.63 2.20
CA GLU A 69 17.17 1.56 2.25
C GLU A 69 17.63 1.23 3.67
N GLN A 70 18.55 0.24 3.78
CA GLN A 70 19.08 -0.19 5.07
C GLN A 70 19.81 0.94 5.81
N ASN A 71 20.36 1.92 5.11
CA ASN A 71 20.99 3.10 5.72
C ASN A 71 20.00 3.96 6.50
N LEU A 72 18.73 3.97 6.06
CA LEU A 72 17.64 4.71 6.71
C LEU A 72 16.92 3.88 7.77
N SER A 73 17.29 2.60 7.92
CA SER A 73 16.70 1.63 8.85
C SER A 73 16.61 2.14 10.29
N GLN A 74 17.52 3.00 10.73
CA GLN A 74 17.50 3.51 12.10
C GLN A 74 16.47 4.63 12.32
N SER A 75 16.23 5.46 11.30
CA SER A 75 15.43 6.68 11.38
C SER A 75 13.97 6.48 10.94
N VAL A 76 13.68 5.40 10.21
CA VAL A 76 12.32 5.13 9.73
C VAL A 76 11.38 4.87 10.91
N SER A 77 10.32 5.67 11.05
CA SER A 77 9.29 5.46 12.09
C SER A 77 8.43 4.22 11.82
N CYS A 78 7.94 3.57 12.89
CA CYS A 78 6.98 2.45 12.81
C CYS A 78 5.72 2.82 12.00
N GLN A 79 5.30 4.09 12.07
CA GLN A 79 4.15 4.59 11.27
C GLN A 79 4.47 4.60 9.76
N ALA A 80 5.70 4.95 9.39
CA ALA A 80 6.13 4.94 7.99
C ALA A 80 6.20 3.51 7.45
N ILE A 81 6.70 2.56 8.25
CA ILE A 81 6.72 1.13 7.91
C ILE A 81 5.31 0.60 7.68
N THR A 82 4.37 0.94 8.57
CA THR A 82 2.96 0.55 8.44
C THR A 82 2.32 1.17 7.20
N HIS A 83 2.62 2.42 6.88
CA HIS A 83 2.13 3.07 5.66
C HIS A 83 2.65 2.39 4.39
N ILE A 84 3.95 2.04 4.35
CA ILE A 84 4.55 1.28 3.25
C ILE A 84 3.90 -0.09 3.12
N PHE A 85 3.71 -0.80 4.23
CA PHE A 85 3.01 -2.08 4.26
C PHE A 85 1.61 -1.98 3.64
N VAL A 86 0.78 -1.04 4.10
CA VAL A 86 -0.58 -0.85 3.57
C VAL A 86 -0.55 -0.54 2.07
N LYS A 87 0.40 0.27 1.61
CA LYS A 87 0.58 0.59 0.19
C LYS A 87 0.92 -0.67 -0.62
N LEU A 88 1.88 -1.47 -0.16
CA LEU A 88 2.32 -2.69 -0.84
C LEU A 88 1.22 -3.77 -0.82
N ALA A 89 0.56 -3.97 0.31
CA ALA A 89 -0.52 -4.93 0.47
C ALA A 89 -1.68 -4.64 -0.50
N LYS A 90 -2.06 -3.37 -0.67
CA LYS A 90 -3.08 -2.96 -1.65
C LYS A 90 -2.65 -3.18 -3.11
N MET A 91 -1.35 -3.12 -3.39
CA MET A 91 -0.82 -3.26 -4.74
C MET A 91 -0.65 -4.72 -5.15
N ILE A 92 -0.35 -5.60 -4.20
CA ILE A 92 0.00 -7.03 -4.38
C ILE A 92 -1.05 -7.92 -3.71
N ASP A 93 -2.31 -7.48 -3.75
CA ASP A 93 -3.42 -8.31 -3.30
C ASP A 93 -3.54 -9.52 -4.26
N PRO A 94 -3.44 -10.77 -3.78
CA PRO A 94 -3.50 -11.96 -4.63
C PRO A 94 -4.85 -12.13 -5.36
N GLU A 95 -5.93 -11.53 -4.85
CA GLU A 95 -7.25 -11.57 -5.51
C GLU A 95 -7.27 -10.72 -6.79
N VAL A 96 -6.54 -9.59 -6.77
CA VAL A 96 -6.56 -8.59 -7.85
C VAL A 96 -5.35 -8.76 -8.79
N HIS A 97 -4.33 -9.51 -8.37
CA HIS A 97 -3.07 -9.61 -9.08
C HIS A 97 -2.94 -10.91 -9.89
N CYS A 98 -2.73 -10.81 -11.20
CA CYS A 98 -2.75 -11.97 -12.09
C CYS A 98 -1.47 -12.84 -12.08
N SER A 99 -0.34 -12.34 -11.56
CA SER A 99 0.92 -13.11 -11.49
C SER A 99 0.93 -14.17 -10.38
N ALA A 100 1.52 -15.34 -10.65
CA ALA A 100 1.81 -16.36 -9.64
C ALA A 100 2.81 -15.90 -8.57
N ALA A 101 3.53 -14.79 -8.80
CA ALA A 101 4.45 -14.20 -7.84
C ALA A 101 3.76 -13.42 -6.70
N ALA A 102 2.48 -13.05 -6.86
CA ALA A 102 1.78 -12.22 -5.89
C ALA A 102 1.55 -12.91 -4.54
N PRO A 103 1.06 -14.17 -4.46
CA PRO A 103 0.84 -14.84 -3.19
C PRO A 103 2.14 -14.99 -2.37
N THR A 104 3.25 -15.32 -3.04
CA THR A 104 4.54 -15.44 -2.36
C THR A 104 5.07 -14.07 -1.93
N ALA A 105 4.93 -13.03 -2.77
CA ALA A 105 5.32 -11.67 -2.41
C ALA A 105 4.53 -11.15 -1.20
N PHE A 106 3.21 -11.33 -1.18
CA PHE A 106 2.35 -10.92 -0.09
C PHE A 106 2.75 -11.58 1.24
N LYS A 107 3.11 -12.88 1.20
CA LYS A 107 3.65 -13.59 2.36
C LYS A 107 4.93 -12.95 2.89
N HIS A 108 5.88 -12.60 2.01
CA HIS A 108 7.13 -11.94 2.41
C HIS A 108 6.88 -10.56 3.03
N ILE A 109 5.92 -9.80 2.50
CA ILE A 109 5.53 -8.49 3.03
C ILE A 109 4.96 -8.62 4.45
N ASN A 110 4.08 -9.59 4.69
CA ASN A 110 3.50 -9.82 6.01
C ASN A 110 4.58 -10.17 7.04
N ILE A 111 5.49 -11.09 6.70
CA ILE A 111 6.60 -11.46 7.59
C ILE A 111 7.49 -10.25 7.87
N ALA A 112 7.77 -9.42 6.85
CA ALA A 112 8.56 -8.21 7.03
C ALA A 112 7.88 -7.23 8.00
N TRP A 113 6.57 -7.01 7.85
CA TRP A 113 5.82 -6.11 8.73
C TRP A 113 5.68 -6.67 10.15
N GLU A 114 5.48 -7.98 10.32
CA GLU A 114 5.48 -8.61 11.65
C GLU A 114 6.80 -8.39 12.40
N ASN A 115 7.93 -8.40 11.70
CA ASN A 115 9.24 -8.18 12.32
C ASN A 115 9.57 -6.69 12.56
N LEU A 116 9.03 -5.79 11.73
CA LEU A 116 9.44 -4.38 11.71
C LEU A 116 8.38 -3.38 12.20
N GLY A 117 7.10 -3.77 12.21
CA GLY A 117 5.97 -2.91 12.53
C GLY A 117 5.86 -2.60 14.02
N GLU A 118 6.21 -3.57 14.87
CA GLU A 118 6.24 -3.39 16.32
C GLU A 118 7.64 -2.97 16.79
N PRO A 119 7.75 -1.99 17.72
CA PRO A 119 9.03 -1.51 18.20
C PRO A 119 9.85 -2.61 18.88
N ASP A 120 9.19 -3.48 19.66
CA ASP A 120 9.85 -4.57 20.40
C ASP A 120 10.43 -5.63 19.46
N LYS A 121 9.63 -6.06 18.47
CA LYS A 121 10.05 -7.03 17.44
C LYS A 121 11.16 -6.46 16.56
N ARG A 122 11.10 -5.17 16.26
CA ARG A 122 12.15 -4.47 15.50
C ARG A 122 13.46 -4.39 16.26
N CYS A 123 13.44 -4.11 17.56
CA CYS A 123 14.62 -4.20 18.42
C CYS A 123 15.21 -5.61 18.42
N ALA A 124 14.38 -6.64 18.54
CA ALA A 124 14.82 -8.03 18.48
C ALA A 124 15.42 -8.40 17.11
N TYR A 125 14.84 -7.92 16.01
CA TYR A 125 15.42 -8.07 14.66
C TYR A 125 16.78 -7.37 14.54
N HIS A 126 16.90 -6.11 15.01
CA HIS A 126 18.18 -5.39 14.99
C HIS A 126 19.26 -6.13 15.80
N ALA A 127 18.91 -6.68 16.96
CA ALA A 127 19.82 -7.49 17.77
C ALA A 127 20.30 -8.76 17.04
N ARG A 128 19.41 -9.45 16.31
CA ARG A 128 19.75 -10.67 15.53
C ARG A 128 20.62 -10.38 14.31
N VAL A 129 20.42 -9.23 13.65
CA VAL A 129 21.17 -8.82 12.45
C VAL A 129 22.45 -8.06 12.80
N GLY A 130 22.63 -7.65 14.06
CA GLY A 130 23.76 -6.83 14.49
C GLY A 130 23.65 -5.37 14.03
N LEU A 131 22.42 -4.87 13.84
CA LEU A 131 22.14 -3.47 13.52
C LEU A 131 22.06 -2.62 14.79
N PRO A 132 22.42 -1.33 14.72
CA PRO A 132 22.24 -0.42 15.85
C PRO A 132 20.76 -0.32 16.21
N PRO A 133 20.40 -0.09 17.48
CA PRO A 133 19.00 -0.01 17.90
C PRO A 133 18.26 1.08 17.12
N PRO A 134 16.99 0.85 16.74
CA PRO A 134 16.18 1.83 16.04
C PRO A 134 15.95 3.07 16.91
N ILE A 135 15.93 4.25 16.29
CA ILE A 135 15.63 5.51 16.98
C ILE A 135 14.11 5.61 17.08
N PHE A 136 13.60 5.57 18.31
CA PHE A 136 12.20 5.85 18.58
C PHE A 136 12.04 7.33 18.93
N GLU A 137 11.42 8.12 18.04
CA GLU A 137 10.97 9.46 18.42
C GLU A 137 9.94 9.33 19.54
N LYS A 138 10.23 9.93 20.71
CA LYS A 138 9.31 9.88 21.84
C LYS A 138 8.02 10.63 21.48
N PRO A 139 6.83 10.17 21.91
CA PRO A 139 5.55 10.81 21.59
C PRO A 139 5.48 12.31 21.93
N GLN A 140 6.22 12.75 22.95
CA GLN A 140 6.28 14.15 23.38
C GLN A 140 6.92 15.06 22.33
N GLU A 141 7.89 14.56 21.56
CA GLU A 141 8.63 15.32 20.56
C GLU A 141 7.86 15.44 19.24
N ILE A 142 7.04 14.46 18.91
CA ILE A 142 6.14 14.50 17.74
C ILE A 142 5.00 15.50 17.98
N ALA A 143 4.45 15.54 19.20
CA ALA A 143 3.39 16.47 19.57
C ALA A 143 3.86 17.94 19.50
N SER A 144 5.06 18.23 19.99
CA SER A 144 5.65 19.57 19.88
C SER A 144 5.94 19.93 18.42
N LYS A 145 6.52 19.02 17.61
CA LYS A 145 6.81 19.27 16.19
C LYS A 145 5.55 19.51 15.34
N LYS A 146 4.46 18.77 15.59
CA LYS A 146 3.15 19.01 14.94
C LYS A 146 2.55 20.36 15.33
N ARG A 147 2.71 20.76 16.60
CA ARG A 147 2.25 22.06 17.11
C ARG A 147 2.96 23.21 16.41
N TYR A 148 4.29 23.17 16.29
CA TYR A 148 5.05 24.21 15.56
C TYR A 148 4.66 24.32 14.08
N ARG A 149 4.43 23.19 13.39
CA ARG A 149 4.06 23.19 11.97
C ARG A 149 2.64 23.74 11.72
N LEU A 150 1.72 23.53 12.67
CA LEU A 150 0.38 24.13 12.62
C LEU A 150 0.43 25.64 12.89
N GLU A 151 1.25 26.08 13.85
CA GLU A 151 1.49 27.49 14.15
C GLU A 151 2.02 28.24 12.90
N GLU A 152 2.99 27.63 12.19
CA GLU A 152 3.61 28.22 11.00
C GLU A 152 2.63 28.29 9.80
N LEU A 153 1.81 27.25 9.59
CA LEU A 153 0.76 27.25 8.56
C LEU A 153 -0.35 28.27 8.86
N PHE A 154 -0.69 28.44 10.13
CA PHE A 154 -1.67 29.45 10.58
C PHE A 154 -1.14 30.87 10.34
N GLU A 155 0.14 31.12 10.60
CA GLU A 155 0.81 32.40 10.34
C GLU A 155 0.85 32.75 8.84
N ILE A 156 1.17 31.76 7.99
CA ILE A 156 1.15 31.93 6.52
C ILE A 156 -0.26 32.21 6.00
N ALA A 157 -1.28 31.49 6.52
CA ALA A 157 -2.68 31.70 6.15
C ALA A 157 -3.18 33.09 6.56
N SER A 158 -2.78 33.56 7.74
CA SER A 158 -3.13 34.89 8.27
C SER A 158 -2.51 36.02 7.43
N LYS A 159 -1.24 35.90 7.04
CA LYS A 159 -0.57 36.86 6.14
C LYS A 159 -1.18 36.93 4.74
N LYS A 160 -1.72 35.82 4.22
CA LYS A 160 -2.44 35.80 2.94
C LYS A 160 -3.81 36.49 3.01
N ARG A 161 -4.51 36.42 4.15
CA ARG A 161 -5.82 37.06 4.35
C ARG A 161 -5.71 38.59 4.42
N CYS A 162 -4.66 39.13 5.04
CA CYS A 162 -4.46 40.60 5.11
C CYS A 162 -4.11 41.27 3.76
N ARG A 163 -3.67 40.51 2.74
CA ARG A 163 -3.26 41.07 1.44
C ARG A 163 -4.42 41.26 0.44
N LEU A 164 -5.62 40.76 0.75
CA LEU A 164 -6.80 40.84 -0.14
C LEU A 164 -7.77 41.99 0.18
N GLU A 165 -7.64 42.69 1.32
CA GLU A 165 -8.50 43.83 1.61
C GLU A 165 -7.82 45.15 1.20
N LYS A 166 -7.95 45.51 -0.08
CA LYS A 166 -7.88 46.92 -0.49
C LYS A 166 -9.30 47.50 -0.49
N PRO A 167 -9.56 48.62 0.20
CA PRO A 167 -10.91 49.18 0.33
C PRO A 167 -11.38 49.86 -0.96
N GLN A 168 -12.50 49.42 -1.52
CA GLN A 168 -13.27 50.21 -2.49
C GLN A 168 -13.99 51.34 -1.76
N LYS A 169 -13.76 52.57 -2.23
CA LYS A 169 -14.32 53.80 -1.67
C LYS A 169 -15.82 53.93 -1.99
N ARG A 170 -16.57 54.12 -0.90
CA ARG A 170 -17.88 54.78 -0.68
C ARG A 170 -18.30 55.87 -1.68
N CYS A 171 -19.59 55.87 -2.06
CA CYS A 171 -20.51 57.03 -2.23
C CYS A 171 -21.96 56.52 -2.03
N GLN A 172 -22.58 56.70 -0.86
CA GLN A 172 -23.48 57.80 -0.43
C GLN A 172 -24.88 57.80 -1.09
N VAL A 173 -25.86 57.65 -0.20
CA VAL A 173 -27.32 57.65 -0.36
C VAL A 173 -27.84 59.08 -0.15
N SER A 174 -28.89 59.48 -0.88
CA SER A 174 -29.87 60.47 -0.44
C SER A 174 -31.28 60.10 -0.89
N HIS A 175 -32.24 60.17 0.04
CA HIS A 175 -33.69 59.90 -0.06
C HIS A 175 -34.48 61.25 -0.14
N PRO A 176 -35.84 61.30 0.01
CA PRO A 176 -37.01 60.84 -0.78
C PRO A 176 -37.98 62.07 -1.02
N PRO A 177 -39.34 62.06 -0.93
CA PRO A 177 -40.43 61.06 -1.20
C PRO A 177 -41.56 61.62 -2.13
N GLU A 178 -42.55 60.80 -2.54
CA GLU A 178 -44.01 61.11 -2.48
C GLU A 178 -44.93 60.16 -3.29
N ASN A 179 -46.02 59.77 -2.61
CA ASN A 179 -47.42 59.65 -3.06
C ASN A 179 -47.95 58.51 -3.96
N ALA A 180 -48.92 57.82 -3.33
CA ALA A 180 -50.29 57.57 -3.79
C ALA A 180 -50.60 56.45 -4.81
N SER A 181 -51.16 55.38 -4.23
CA SER A 181 -52.49 54.82 -4.56
C SER A 181 -52.74 54.05 -5.88
N SER A 182 -53.56 53.00 -5.71
CA SER A 182 -54.58 52.50 -6.65
C SER A 182 -54.22 51.36 -7.62
N GLN A 183 -54.73 50.18 -7.22
CA GLN A 183 -55.64 49.31 -7.97
C GLN A 183 -55.30 48.81 -9.40
N LYS A 184 -55.48 47.47 -9.53
CA LYS A 184 -56.18 46.76 -10.62
C LYS A 184 -55.32 46.03 -11.68
N ARG A 185 -55.27 44.69 -11.50
CA ARG A 185 -55.72 43.66 -12.46
C ARG A 185 -54.91 43.52 -13.77
N ARG A 186 -54.18 42.41 -13.93
CA ARG A 186 -54.48 41.30 -14.88
C ARG A 186 -53.40 40.21 -14.84
N GLN A 187 -53.85 39.03 -15.24
CA GLN A 187 -53.19 37.72 -15.32
C GLN A 187 -51.88 37.71 -16.14
N VAL A 188 -51.04 36.68 -15.93
CA VAL A 188 -50.72 35.62 -16.91
C VAL A 188 -49.73 34.58 -16.31
N LYS A 189 -50.21 33.33 -16.29
CA LYS A 189 -49.59 31.99 -16.55
C LYS A 189 -48.19 31.58 -16.03
N SER A 190 -48.17 30.27 -15.73
CA SER A 190 -47.08 29.25 -15.81
C SER A 190 -45.93 29.38 -14.81
N SER A 191 -45.42 28.33 -14.16
CA SER A 191 -45.53 26.88 -14.40
C SER A 191 -45.12 26.10 -13.14
N SER A 192 -45.68 24.90 -13.04
CA SER A 192 -45.29 23.73 -12.24
C SER A 192 -43.79 23.63 -11.88
N SER A 193 -43.38 23.09 -10.73
CA SER A 193 -43.66 21.71 -10.30
C SER A 193 -43.10 21.46 -8.88
N HIS A 194 -43.88 20.74 -8.08
CA HIS A 194 -43.45 20.06 -6.86
C HIS A 194 -42.68 18.77 -7.20
N PRO A 195 -41.79 18.28 -6.31
CA PRO A 195 -41.24 16.93 -6.37
C PRO A 195 -42.15 15.91 -5.67
N PRO A 196 -42.25 14.65 -6.13
CA PRO A 196 -42.87 13.59 -5.34
C PRO A 196 -41.83 12.74 -4.62
N GLU A 197 -42.07 12.66 -3.32
CA GLU A 197 -41.94 11.52 -2.41
C GLU A 197 -42.13 10.15 -3.08
N ILE A 198 -41.18 9.22 -2.88
CA ILE A 198 -41.43 7.79 -3.03
C ILE A 198 -40.85 7.07 -1.82
N ALA A 199 -41.77 6.64 -0.95
CA ALA A 199 -41.54 5.61 0.04
C ALA A 199 -42.04 4.26 -0.49
N SER A 200 -41.34 3.21 -0.04
CA SER A 200 -41.87 1.89 0.33
C SER A 200 -41.93 0.73 -0.69
N GLN A 201 -41.61 -0.44 -0.11
CA GLN A 201 -42.02 -1.82 -0.45
C GLN A 201 -41.25 -2.55 -1.57
N LYS A 202 -41.05 -3.86 -1.56
CA LYS A 202 -41.02 -4.98 -0.57
C LYS A 202 -40.65 -6.21 -1.43
N ARG A 203 -39.83 -7.10 -0.87
CA ARG A 203 -39.97 -8.58 -0.95
C ARG A 203 -39.89 -9.25 -2.33
N PHE A 204 -38.79 -9.98 -2.56
CA PHE A 204 -38.80 -11.26 -3.28
C PHE A 204 -37.99 -12.28 -2.47
N GLN A 205 -38.65 -13.39 -2.15
CA GLN A 205 -38.05 -14.65 -1.73
C GLN A 205 -37.85 -15.52 -2.97
N VAL A 206 -36.97 -16.54 -2.87
CA VAL A 206 -37.23 -17.97 -3.20
C VAL A 206 -35.98 -18.69 -3.77
N LYS A 207 -35.67 -19.85 -3.16
CA LYS A 207 -34.91 -21.08 -3.59
C LYS A 207 -33.38 -20.98 -3.74
N SER A 208 -32.53 -21.68 -2.97
CA SER A 208 -32.35 -23.13 -2.64
C SER A 208 -31.68 -23.98 -3.73
N SER A 209 -30.43 -24.41 -3.49
CA SER A 209 -29.70 -25.64 -3.91
C SER A 209 -28.22 -25.43 -3.52
N SER A 210 -27.52 -26.12 -2.60
CA SER A 210 -27.42 -27.52 -2.15
C SER A 210 -26.78 -28.49 -3.16
N SER A 211 -25.45 -28.66 -3.03
CA SER A 211 -24.61 -29.83 -3.39
C SER A 211 -23.16 -29.44 -3.00
N HIS A 212 -22.42 -29.99 -2.03
CA HIS A 212 -22.23 -31.31 -1.43
C HIS A 212 -21.63 -32.38 -2.38
N LEU A 213 -20.29 -32.37 -2.50
CA LEU A 213 -19.37 -33.49 -2.79
C LEU A 213 -18.01 -33.05 -2.19
N LEU A 214 -17.48 -33.60 -1.07
CA LEU A 214 -16.82 -34.91 -0.89
C LEU A 214 -15.89 -35.24 -2.10
N GLU A 215 -14.60 -35.59 -2.01
CA GLU A 215 -13.78 -36.13 -0.92
C GLU A 215 -12.39 -36.51 -1.52
N ASN A 216 -11.42 -36.84 -0.65
CA ASN A 216 -10.10 -37.48 -0.89
C ASN A 216 -8.90 -36.61 -1.35
N ALA A 217 -7.96 -36.26 -0.47
CA ALA A 217 -6.92 -37.10 0.16
C ALA A 217 -5.75 -37.47 -0.77
N SER A 218 -4.60 -36.82 -0.56
CA SER A 218 -3.29 -37.44 -0.79
C SER A 218 -2.22 -36.82 0.09
N GLN A 219 -2.15 -37.33 1.31
CA GLN A 219 -0.92 -37.44 2.10
C GLN A 219 0.04 -38.40 1.39
N LYS A 220 1.20 -37.91 0.94
CA LYS A 220 2.37 -38.76 0.70
C LYS A 220 3.62 -38.14 1.31
N ARG A 221 3.84 -38.58 2.56
CA ARG A 221 5.10 -39.06 3.14
C ARG A 221 6.39 -38.30 2.81
N CYS A 222 6.91 -37.69 3.87
CA CYS A 222 8.33 -37.56 4.16
C CYS A 222 9.11 -38.84 3.81
N ARG A 223 10.27 -38.69 3.14
CA ARG A 223 11.37 -39.63 3.30
C ARG A 223 12.70 -38.87 3.37
N VAL A 224 13.10 -38.62 4.61
CA VAL A 224 14.46 -38.30 5.03
C VAL A 224 15.38 -39.41 4.52
N LYS A 225 16.43 -39.05 3.78
CA LYS A 225 17.60 -39.91 3.59
C LYS A 225 18.77 -39.25 4.30
N SER A 226 18.96 -39.66 5.55
CA SER A 226 20.20 -39.53 6.30
C SER A 226 21.26 -40.41 5.61
N SER A 227 22.27 -39.79 5.01
CA SER A 227 23.45 -40.49 4.50
C SER A 227 24.56 -40.44 5.55
N THR A 228 24.49 -41.37 6.49
CA THR A 228 25.60 -41.73 7.38
C THR A 228 26.70 -42.40 6.54
N ARG A 229 27.84 -41.75 6.33
CA ARG A 229 29.06 -42.48 5.93
C ARG A 229 29.91 -42.73 7.16
N HIS A 230 30.00 -44.01 7.47
CA HIS A 230 30.85 -44.61 8.47
C HIS A 230 32.33 -44.39 8.12
N VAL A 231 33.06 -44.13 9.20
CA VAL A 231 34.47 -44.34 9.49
C VAL A 231 35.15 -45.40 8.60
N ASN A 232 36.31 -45.06 8.06
CA ASN A 232 37.36 -46.06 7.86
C ASN A 232 38.71 -45.53 8.35
N ARG A 233 39.13 -46.10 9.49
CA ARG A 233 40.49 -46.09 10.03
C ARG A 233 41.36 -47.00 9.16
N HIS A 234 42.49 -46.49 8.68
CA HIS A 234 43.73 -47.22 8.38
C HIS A 234 44.82 -46.12 8.35
N MET A 235 45.66 -45.91 9.36
CA MET A 235 46.80 -46.72 9.83
C MET A 235 47.86 -46.95 8.74
N VAL A 236 48.89 -46.07 8.70
CA VAL A 236 50.30 -46.26 8.25
C VAL A 236 51.03 -44.98 8.76
N ILE A 237 51.74 -44.91 9.90
CA ILE A 237 53.09 -45.39 10.25
C ILE A 237 54.04 -45.51 9.05
N PHE A 238 54.81 -44.45 8.77
CA PHE A 238 56.28 -44.45 8.72
C PHE A 238 56.78 -43.00 8.68
#